data_AF-A0A7C5I7J5-F1
#
_entry.id   AF-A0A7C5I7J5-F1
#
_cell.length_a   1.000
_cell.length_b   1.000
_cell.length_c   1.000
_cell.angle_alpha   90.00
_cell.angle_beta   90.00
_cell.angle_gamma   90.00
#
_symmetry.space_group_name_H-M   'P 1'
#
loop_
_entity.id
_entity.type
_entity.pdbx_description
1 polymer ?
#
loop_
_entity_poly.entity_id
_entity_poly.type
_entity_poly.pdbx_seq_one_letter_code
_entity_poly.pdbx_strand_id
1 'polypeptide(L)'
;MSELIDNRAHRVRTLKGIIKELHGGAAPETVKERLKTIVQETDYSEIVAMEQELMAEGMPVEEIQSMCDLHSQLTREVLVQLPAKPAPPGHPADTFR
;
A
#
# COMPACT_ATOMS: atom_id res chain seq x y z
N MET A 1 21.73 12.89 -1.53
CA MET A 1 20.52 13.04 -0.67
C MET A 1 19.26 13.37 -1.46
N SER A 2 19.33 13.81 -2.73
CA SER A 2 18.15 14.16 -3.52
C SER A 2 17.44 12.96 -4.19
N GLU A 3 18.15 11.86 -4.44
CA GLU A 3 17.60 10.71 -5.19
C GLU A 3 16.51 9.95 -4.44
N LEU A 4 16.61 9.84 -3.11
CA LEU A 4 15.60 9.14 -2.28
C LEU A 4 14.28 9.93 -2.18
N ILE A 5 14.35 11.26 -2.20
CA ILE A 5 13.17 12.13 -2.08
C ILE A 5 12.41 12.19 -3.41
N ASP A 6 13.13 12.23 -4.54
CA ASP A 6 12.51 12.26 -5.87
C ASP A 6 11.77 10.94 -6.16
N ASN A 7 12.38 9.81 -5.80
CA ASN A 7 11.76 8.49 -5.94
C ASN A 7 10.47 8.38 -5.12
N ARG A 8 10.45 8.93 -3.90
CA ARG A 8 9.24 8.97 -3.06
C ARG A 8 8.12 9.75 -3.71
N ALA A 9 8.41 10.99 -4.13
CA ALA A 9 7.40 11.83 -4.75
C ALA A 9 6.90 11.22 -6.07
N HIS A 10 7.78 10.55 -6.82
CA HIS A 10 7.40 9.82 -8.03
C HIS A 10 6.43 8.67 -7.71
N ARG A 11 6.73 7.83 -6.71
CA ARG A 11 5.85 6.73 -6.29
C ARG A 11 4.47 7.24 -5.87
N VAL A 12 4.41 8.28 -5.04
CA VAL A 12 3.14 8.90 -4.60
C VAL A 12 2.30 9.36 -5.79
N ARG A 13 2.92 10.04 -6.77
CA ARG A 13 2.23 10.48 -7.99
C ARG A 13 1.73 9.32 -8.85
N THR A 14 2.55 8.29 -9.01
CA THR A 14 2.19 7.11 -9.81
C THR A 14 1.06 6.33 -9.14
N LEU A 15 1.11 6.13 -7.82
CA LEU A 15 0.06 5.49 -7.04
C LEU A 15 -1.26 6.27 -7.19
N LYS A 16 -1.21 7.60 -7.04
CA LYS A 16 -2.37 8.49 -7.25
C LYS A 16 -2.97 8.35 -8.65
N GLY A 17 -2.13 8.28 -9.68
CA GLY A 17 -2.57 8.10 -11.07
C GLY A 17 -3.31 6.79 -11.28
N ILE A 18 -2.75 5.69 -10.77
CA ILE A 18 -3.36 4.35 -10.83
C ILE A 18 -4.73 4.35 -10.13
N ILE A 19 -4.83 5.01 -8.98
CA ILE A 19 -6.09 5.12 -8.22
C ILE A 19 -7.15 5.89 -9.02
N LYS A 20 -6.78 7.02 -9.63
CA LYS A 20 -7.69 7.78 -10.49
C LYS A 20 -8.11 7.02 -11.74
N GLU A 21 -7.20 6.27 -12.36
CA GLU A 21 -7.52 5.40 -13.51
C GLU A 21 -8.56 4.35 -13.12
N LEU A 22 -8.40 3.71 -11.95
CA LEU A 22 -9.36 2.72 -11.45
C LEU A 22 -10.72 3.35 -11.19
N HIS A 23 -10.74 4.54 -10.57
CA HIS A 23 -11.97 5.30 -10.34
C HIS A 23 -12.64 5.73 -11.67
N GLY A 24 -11.85 6.03 -12.69
CA GLY A 24 -12.32 6.35 -14.05
C GLY A 24 -12.90 5.17 -14.84
N GLY A 25 -12.96 3.96 -14.25
CA GLY A 25 -13.51 2.76 -14.89
C GLY A 25 -12.50 1.97 -15.71
N ALA A 26 -11.19 2.15 -15.48
CA ALA A 26 -10.17 1.32 -16.10
C ALA A 26 -10.33 -0.16 -15.74
N ALA A 27 -9.89 -1.06 -16.63
CA ALA A 27 -10.00 -2.49 -16.43
C ALA A 27 -9.25 -2.92 -15.14
N PRO A 28 -9.94 -3.53 -14.15
CA PRO A 28 -9.35 -3.86 -12.86
C PRO A 28 -8.13 -4.79 -12.97
N GLU A 29 -8.12 -5.65 -13.97
CA GLU A 29 -7.05 -6.62 -14.25
C GLU A 29 -5.72 -5.93 -14.55
N THR A 30 -5.72 -4.92 -15.43
CA THR A 30 -4.51 -4.19 -15.84
C THR A 30 -4.00 -3.27 -14.74
N VAL A 31 -4.91 -2.71 -13.95
CA VAL A 31 -4.58 -1.85 -12.81
C VAL A 31 -4.02 -2.67 -11.65
N LYS A 32 -4.55 -3.88 -11.42
CA LYS A 32 -4.12 -4.79 -10.33
C LYS A 32 -2.62 -5.08 -10.39
N GLU A 33 -2.09 -5.46 -11.55
CA GLU A 33 -0.66 -5.79 -11.68
C GLU A 33 0.22 -4.58 -11.40
N ARG A 34 -0.13 -3.41 -11.95
CA ARG A 34 0.60 -2.15 -11.71
C ARG A 34 0.55 -1.75 -10.24
N LEU A 35 -0.63 -1.85 -9.62
CA LEU A 35 -0.82 -1.55 -8.20
C LEU A 35 -0.01 -2.50 -7.31
N LYS A 36 0.03 -3.80 -7.63
CA LYS A 36 0.80 -4.80 -6.90
C LYS A 36 2.30 -4.49 -6.91
N THR A 37 2.86 -4.16 -8.07
CA THR A 37 4.28 -3.83 -8.22
C THR A 37 4.64 -2.59 -7.41
N ILE A 38 3.86 -1.51 -7.54
CA ILE A 38 4.19 -0.26 -6.86
C ILE A 38 3.99 -0.34 -5.35
N VAL A 39 2.97 -1.07 -4.87
CA VAL A 39 2.74 -1.27 -3.42
C VAL A 39 3.91 -2.01 -2.75
N GLN A 40 4.60 -2.91 -3.46
CA GLN A 40 5.79 -3.58 -2.93
C GLN A 40 6.98 -2.63 -2.74
N GLU A 41 7.01 -1.53 -3.50
CA GLU A 41 8.08 -0.53 -3.46
C GLU A 41 7.68 0.72 -2.65
N THR A 42 6.44 0.78 -2.16
CA THR A 42 5.87 1.96 -1.50
C THR A 42 5.82 1.77 0.01
N ASP A 43 6.35 2.75 0.73
CA ASP A 43 6.28 2.78 2.19
C ASP A 43 4.90 3.26 2.68
N TYR A 44 4.53 2.85 3.90
CA TYR A 44 3.28 3.29 4.53
C TYR A 44 3.11 4.82 4.54
N SER A 45 4.20 5.55 4.78
CA SER A 45 4.19 7.02 4.80
C SER A 45 3.92 7.68 3.44
N GLU A 46 4.10 6.94 2.34
CA GLU A 46 3.84 7.39 0.98
C GLU A 46 2.39 7.14 0.60
N ILE A 47 1.83 6.01 1.04
CA ILE A 47 0.39 5.71 0.91
C ILE A 47 -0.43 6.79 1.62
N VAL A 48 -0.10 7.09 2.87
CA VAL A 48 -0.79 8.16 3.63
C VAL A 48 -0.67 9.50 2.92
N ALA A 49 0.50 9.85 2.37
CA ALA A 49 0.67 11.10 1.62
C ALA A 49 -0.23 11.14 0.37
N MET A 50 -0.32 10.05 -0.37
CA MET A 50 -1.21 9.92 -1.53
C MET A 50 -2.69 10.07 -1.11
N GLU A 51 -3.12 9.40 -0.04
CA GLU A 51 -4.50 9.50 0.46
C GLU A 51 -4.87 10.93 0.85
N GLN A 52 -3.97 11.63 1.56
CA GLN A 52 -4.18 13.03 1.91
C GLN A 52 -4.30 13.93 0.67
N GLU A 53 -3.48 13.70 -0.36
CA GLU A 53 -3.61 14.42 -1.63
C GLU A 53 -4.95 14.14 -2.33
N LEU A 54 -5.39 12.88 -2.38
CA LEU A 54 -6.67 12.51 -2.98
C LEU A 54 -7.85 13.13 -2.23
N MET A 55 -7.81 13.13 -0.91
CA MET A 55 -8.82 13.80 -0.08
C MET A 55 -8.83 15.32 -0.32
N ALA A 56 -7.65 15.95 -0.42
CA ALA A 56 -7.54 17.37 -0.72
C ALA A 56 -8.06 17.74 -2.11
N GLU A 57 -8.00 16.80 -3.07
CA GLU A 57 -8.59 16.94 -4.40
C GLU A 57 -10.10 16.67 -4.44
N GLY A 58 -10.71 16.31 -3.30
CA GLY A 58 -12.16 16.13 -3.16
C GLY A 58 -12.65 14.69 -3.30
N MET A 59 -11.75 13.70 -3.35
CA MET A 59 -12.15 12.29 -3.31
C MET A 59 -12.72 11.95 -1.92
N PRO A 60 -13.92 11.35 -1.83
CA PRO A 60 -14.50 10.97 -0.56
C PRO A 60 -13.69 9.85 0.10
N VAL A 61 -13.60 9.89 1.43
CA VAL A 61 -12.86 8.91 2.23
C VAL A 61 -13.39 7.48 1.99
N GLU A 62 -14.68 7.33 1.74
CA GLU A 62 -15.31 6.03 1.48
C GLU A 62 -14.79 5.38 0.19
N GLU A 63 -14.49 6.16 -0.85
CA GLU A 63 -13.88 5.64 -2.09
C GLU A 63 -12.43 5.21 -1.86
N ILE A 64 -11.67 6.00 -1.11
CA ILE A 64 -10.29 5.66 -0.72
C ILE A 64 -10.28 4.36 0.09
N GLN A 65 -11.22 4.21 1.03
CA GLN A 65 -11.37 3.00 1.85
C GLN A 65 -11.84 1.79 1.04
N SER A 66 -12.76 1.96 0.08
CA SER A 66 -13.21 0.89 -0.82
C SER A 66 -12.05 0.29 -1.63
N MET A 67 -11.05 1.11 -1.96
CA MET A 67 -9.84 0.65 -2.64
C MET A 67 -8.85 -0.05 -1.69
N CYS A 68 -8.91 0.21 -0.38
CA CYS A 68 -8.11 -0.45 0.64
C CYS A 68 -8.52 -1.92 0.91
N ASP A 69 -9.68 -2.38 0.45
CA ASP A 69 -10.01 -3.82 0.47
C ASP A 69 -9.08 -4.62 -0.45
N LEU A 70 -8.67 -4.02 -1.57
CA LEU A 70 -7.67 -4.59 -2.48
C LEU A 70 -6.30 -4.66 -1.79
N HIS A 71 -5.94 -3.64 -1.00
CA HIS A 71 -4.74 -3.65 -0.18
C HIS A 71 -4.80 -4.77 0.86
N SER A 72 -5.87 -4.94 1.62
CA SER A 72 -5.95 -6.02 2.63
C SER A 72 -5.79 -7.41 2.02
N GLN A 73 -6.34 -7.64 0.82
CA GLN A 73 -6.14 -8.89 0.08
C GLN A 73 -4.70 -9.07 -0.39
N LEU A 74 -4.11 -8.04 -0.99
CA LEU A 74 -2.70 -8.04 -1.43
C LEU A 74 -1.72 -8.16 -0.27
N THR A 75 -1.97 -7.48 0.84
CA THR A 75 -1.13 -7.54 2.04
C THR A 75 -1.23 -8.92 2.67
N ARG A 76 -2.39 -9.59 2.64
CA ARG A 76 -2.48 -11.02 3.03
C ARG A 76 -1.63 -11.91 2.13
N GLU A 77 -1.64 -11.72 0.80
CA GLU A 77 -0.81 -12.51 -0.11
C GLU A 77 0.71 -12.30 0.10
N VAL A 78 1.11 -11.08 0.48
CA VAL A 78 2.53 -10.72 0.70
C VAL A 78 2.99 -11.05 2.13
N LEU A 79 2.17 -10.77 3.17
CA LEU A 79 2.51 -11.03 4.58
C LEU A 79 2.49 -12.50 4.95
N VAL A 80 1.67 -13.34 4.29
CA VAL A 80 1.69 -14.80 4.52
C VAL A 80 3.08 -15.39 4.23
N GLN A 81 3.91 -14.69 3.44
CA GLN A 81 5.28 -15.13 3.14
C GLN A 81 6.35 -14.64 4.12
N LEU A 82 6.02 -13.82 5.12
CA LEU A 82 6.98 -13.51 6.18
C LEU A 82 7.02 -14.69 7.18
N PRO A 83 8.08 -15.51 7.21
CA PRO A 83 8.21 -16.51 8.24
C PRO A 83 8.17 -15.81 9.59
N ALA A 84 7.29 -16.27 10.48
CA ALA A 84 7.24 -15.79 11.85
C ALA A 84 8.67 -15.86 12.41
N LYS A 85 9.27 -14.71 12.73
CA LYS A 85 10.56 -14.70 13.40
C LYS A 85 10.40 -15.52 14.68
N PRO A 86 11.27 -16.52 14.93
CA PRO A 86 11.24 -17.23 16.20
C PRO A 86 11.40 -16.20 17.32
N ALA A 87 10.48 -16.26 18.29
CA ALA A 87 10.52 -15.36 19.42
C ALA A 87 11.87 -15.51 20.14
N PRO A 88 12.51 -14.41 20.58
CA PRO A 88 13.76 -14.51 21.31
C PRO A 88 13.53 -15.26 22.64
N PRO A 89 14.53 -16.00 23.13
CA PRO A 89 14.43 -16.73 24.40
C PRO A 89 14.05 -15.77 25.54
N GLY A 90 12.97 -16.10 26.29
CA GLY A 90 12.39 -15.26 27.35
C GLY A 90 11.20 -14.41 26.94
N HIS A 91 10.70 -14.53 25.69
CA HIS A 91 9.44 -13.93 25.29
C HIS A 91 8.24 -14.68 25.92
N PRO A 92 7.16 -14.01 26.37
CA PRO A 92 6.01 -14.70 27.01
C PRO A 92 5.42 -15.84 26.17
N ALA A 93 5.42 -15.70 24.83
CA ALA A 93 5.00 -16.75 23.89
C ALA A 93 5.89 -18.02 23.91
N ASP A 94 7.14 -17.90 24.38
CA ASP A 94 8.10 -18.99 24.62
C ASP A 94 8.01 -19.52 26.07
N THR A 95 7.60 -18.67 27.02
CA THR A 95 7.59 -18.99 28.46
C THR A 95 6.29 -19.64 28.96
N PHE A 96 5.15 -19.40 28.29
CA PHE A 96 3.82 -19.95 28.66
C PHE A 96 3.41 -21.19 27.84
N ARG A 97 4.37 -22.06 27.49
CA ARG A 97 4.07 -23.37 26.87
C ARG A 97 3.56 -24.38 27.88
#